data_AF-A0A1F8DRL6-F1
#
_entry.id   AF-A0A1F8DRL6-F1
#
_cell.length_a   1.000
_cell.length_b   1.000
_cell.length_c   1.000
_cell.angle_alpha   90.00
_cell.angle_beta   90.00
_cell.angle_gamma   90.00
#
_symmetry.space_group_name_H-M   'P 1'
#
loop_
_entity.id
_entity.type
_entity.pdbx_description
1 polymer ?
#
loop_
_entity_poly.entity_id
_entity_poly.type
_entity_poly.pdbx_seq_one_letter_code
_entity_poly.pdbx_strand_id
1 'polypeptide(L)'
;MSKFEELNKLELEMAADKTLPLVANLVFGEGNPDCEVMFIGEAPGYHEDLEKRPFVGRGGQLLNRALESIGWKREDVYITNIVKRRPPENRDPLPEEIEAYKFYLAKQVEIIDPKLIVALGRFATNSFLPTAKITRDQGKVFKLGGRLIVPVLHPAAALRGTGAMNQFLDSFKKLPIIVKREL
;
A
#
# COMPACT_ATOMS: atom_id res chain seq x y z
N MET A 1 -6.44 -24.27 -2.38
CA MET A 1 -5.38 -23.57 -1.63
C MET A 1 -6.06 -22.37 -0.99
N SER A 2 -5.78 -22.06 0.27
CA SER A 2 -6.27 -20.84 0.90
C SER A 2 -5.50 -19.62 0.37
N LYS A 3 -6.10 -18.42 0.43
CA LYS A 3 -5.39 -17.18 0.04
C LYS A 3 -4.07 -17.01 0.81
N PHE A 4 -4.04 -17.41 2.08
CA PHE A 4 -2.83 -17.39 2.90
C PHE A 4 -1.72 -18.28 2.30
N GLU A 5 -2.04 -19.52 1.92
CA GLU A 5 -1.09 -20.43 1.29
C GLU A 5 -0.60 -19.90 -0.08
N GLU A 6 -1.48 -19.30 -0.88
CA GLU A 6 -1.13 -18.68 -2.15
C GLU A 6 -0.20 -17.49 -1.98
N LEU A 7 -0.46 -16.63 -1.00
CA LEU A 7 0.42 -15.49 -0.66
C LEU A 7 1.78 -15.97 -0.17
N ASN A 8 1.83 -16.99 0.69
CA ASN A 8 3.10 -17.56 1.15
C ASN A 8 3.92 -18.14 -0.02
N LYS A 9 3.25 -18.82 -0.95
CA LYS A 9 3.92 -19.32 -2.15
C LYS A 9 4.49 -18.17 -2.98
N LEU A 10 3.72 -17.10 -3.19
CA LEU A 10 4.15 -15.92 -3.93
C LEU A 10 5.31 -15.19 -3.23
N GLU A 11 5.32 -15.14 -1.90
CA GLU A 11 6.44 -14.59 -1.12
C GLU A 11 7.73 -15.37 -1.33
N LEU A 12 7.66 -16.71 -1.28
CA LEU A 12 8.81 -17.58 -1.53
C LEU A 12 9.34 -17.46 -2.96
N GLU A 13 8.44 -17.40 -3.95
CA GLU A 13 8.79 -17.16 -5.34
C GLU A 13 9.55 -15.82 -5.50
N MET A 14 9.01 -14.73 -4.94
CA MET A 14 9.63 -13.41 -4.99
C MET A 14 10.96 -13.34 -4.22
N ALA A 15 11.08 -14.05 -3.11
CA ALA A 15 12.32 -14.13 -2.34
C ALA A 15 13.44 -14.84 -3.13
N ALA A 16 13.07 -15.83 -3.95
CA ALA A 16 13.99 -16.59 -4.80
C ALA A 16 14.30 -15.91 -6.13
N ASP A 17 13.54 -14.89 -6.53
CA ASP A 17 13.71 -14.18 -7.79
C ASP A 17 14.94 -13.26 -7.80
N LYS A 18 15.98 -13.72 -8.49
CA LYS A 18 17.25 -13.01 -8.65
C LYS A 18 17.23 -11.94 -9.75
N THR A 19 16.12 -11.80 -10.48
CA THR A 19 15.97 -10.78 -11.53
C THR A 19 15.50 -9.44 -10.98
N LEU A 20 15.02 -9.40 -9.73
CA LEU A 20 14.59 -8.17 -9.06
C LEU A 20 15.80 -7.24 -8.78
N PRO A 21 15.69 -5.94 -9.08
CA PRO A 21 16.84 -5.02 -9.10
C PRO A 21 17.33 -4.55 -7.72
N LEU A 22 16.58 -4.81 -6.66
CA LEU A 22 16.88 -4.35 -5.30
C LEU A 22 17.35 -5.49 -4.41
N VAL A 23 18.31 -5.22 -3.54
CA VAL A 23 19.01 -6.24 -2.72
C VAL A 23 18.75 -6.15 -1.21
N ALA A 24 18.06 -5.11 -0.73
CA ALA A 24 17.64 -4.96 0.66
C ALA A 24 16.68 -6.09 1.08
N ASN A 25 16.32 -6.21 2.36
CA ASN A 25 15.41 -7.28 2.79
C ASN A 25 14.04 -7.19 2.11
N LEU A 26 13.43 -8.35 1.90
CA LEU A 26 12.08 -8.44 1.38
C LEU A 26 11.08 -8.00 2.46
N VAL A 27 10.19 -7.09 2.07
CA VAL A 27 9.03 -6.64 2.82
C VAL A 27 7.80 -6.92 1.97
N PHE A 28 7.30 -8.14 2.07
CA PHE A 28 6.27 -8.67 1.17
C PHE A 28 4.91 -7.96 1.34
N GLY A 29 4.47 -7.81 2.59
CA GLY A 29 3.13 -7.35 2.95
C GLY A 29 2.64 -8.12 4.15
N GLU A 30 1.70 -7.57 4.91
CA GLU A 30 1.08 -8.27 6.03
C GLU A 30 -0.37 -7.82 6.24
N GLY A 31 -1.15 -8.65 6.94
CA GLY A 31 -2.54 -8.37 7.26
C GLY A 31 -3.46 -9.54 6.91
N ASN A 32 -4.77 -9.28 6.85
CA ASN A 32 -5.77 -10.30 6.55
C ASN A 32 -5.84 -10.60 5.03
N PRO A 33 -5.57 -11.83 4.57
CA PRO A 33 -5.71 -12.20 3.16
C PRO A 33 -7.15 -12.11 2.61
N ASP A 34 -8.15 -12.16 3.50
CA ASP A 34 -9.57 -12.03 3.19
C ASP A 34 -10.11 -10.60 3.42
N CYS A 35 -9.23 -9.61 3.55
CA CYS A 35 -9.64 -8.23 3.76
C CYS A 35 -10.44 -7.66 2.58
N GLU A 36 -11.36 -6.74 2.87
CA GLU A 36 -12.03 -5.97 1.81
C GLU A 36 -11.21 -4.75 1.36
N VAL A 37 -10.25 -4.33 2.17
CA VAL A 37 -9.46 -3.10 1.97
C VAL A 37 -7.98 -3.39 2.03
N MET A 38 -7.27 -3.04 0.95
CA MET A 38 -5.84 -3.17 0.83
C MET A 38 -5.18 -1.78 0.74
N PHE A 39 -4.15 -1.54 1.55
CA PHE A 39 -3.35 -0.31 1.53
C PHE A 39 -2.02 -0.57 0.82
N ILE A 40 -1.70 0.26 -0.17
CA ILE A 40 -0.52 0.09 -1.01
C ILE A 40 0.28 1.39 -1.01
N GLY A 41 1.49 1.34 -0.46
CA GLY A 41 2.45 2.44 -0.45
C GLY A 41 3.49 2.37 -1.56
N GLU A 42 4.57 3.13 -1.39
CA GLU A 42 5.64 3.30 -2.37
C GLU A 42 6.71 2.20 -2.26
N ALA A 43 7.51 2.23 -1.20
CA ALA A 43 8.59 1.28 -0.95
C ALA A 43 8.90 1.21 0.56
N PRO A 44 9.60 0.15 1.03
CA PRO A 44 10.05 0.04 2.42
C PRO A 44 11.02 1.15 2.81
N GLY A 45 10.87 1.64 4.04
CA GLY A 45 11.84 2.51 4.70
C GLY A 45 12.94 1.73 5.43
N TYR A 46 13.80 2.45 6.17
CA TYR A 46 14.89 1.85 6.95
C TYR A 46 14.38 0.85 7.98
N HIS A 47 13.33 1.21 8.74
CA HIS A 47 12.78 0.33 9.78
C HIS A 47 12.05 -0.86 9.17
N GLU A 48 11.34 -0.66 8.06
CA GLU A 48 10.65 -1.73 7.35
C GLU A 48 11.63 -2.78 6.80
N ASP A 49 12.77 -2.34 6.26
CA ASP A 49 13.86 -3.21 5.80
C ASP A 49 14.44 -4.06 6.95
N LEU A 50 14.69 -3.45 8.10
CA LEU A 50 15.22 -4.18 9.27
C LEU A 50 14.22 -5.19 9.85
N GLU A 51 12.96 -4.78 10.00
CA GLU A 51 11.93 -5.61 10.63
C GLU A 51 11.26 -6.58 9.64
N LYS A 52 11.50 -6.42 8.33
CA LYS A 52 10.85 -7.16 7.24
C LYS A 52 9.33 -7.02 7.23
N ARG A 53 8.83 -5.89 7.75
CA ARG A 53 7.41 -5.60 7.94
C ARG A 53 7.06 -4.24 7.33
N PRO A 54 5.93 -4.11 6.63
CA PRO A 54 5.57 -2.85 5.96
C PRO A 54 5.10 -1.82 6.99
N PHE A 55 5.38 -0.53 6.78
CA PHE A 55 4.82 0.54 7.62
C PHE A 55 5.00 0.31 9.14
N VAL A 56 6.24 0.18 9.61
CA VAL A 56 6.59 0.08 11.04
C VAL A 56 7.29 1.34 11.58
N GLY A 57 7.87 2.16 10.69
CA GLY A 57 8.44 3.46 11.04
C GLY A 57 7.39 4.53 11.33
N ARG A 58 7.81 5.80 11.42
CA ARG A 58 6.93 6.93 11.77
C ARG A 58 5.69 7.07 10.88
N GLY A 59 5.85 6.84 9.57
CA GLY A 59 4.73 6.86 8.63
C GLY A 59 3.74 5.72 8.90
N GLY A 60 4.24 4.55 9.29
CA GLY A 60 3.43 3.41 9.67
C GLY A 60 2.68 3.60 10.99
N GLN A 61 3.32 4.21 11.99
CA GLN A 61 2.66 4.60 13.23
C GLN A 61 1.51 5.58 12.97
N LEU A 62 1.67 6.51 12.03
CA LEU A 62 0.57 7.39 11.61
C LEU A 62 -0.53 6.61 10.89
N LEU A 63 -0.18 5.67 9.99
CA LEU A 63 -1.15 4.81 9.32
C LEU A 63 -1.99 4.02 10.34
N ASN A 64 -1.35 3.39 11.33
CA ASN A 64 -2.04 2.65 12.38
C ASN A 64 -3.01 3.55 13.17
N ARG A 65 -2.57 4.74 13.61
CA ARG A 65 -3.46 5.70 14.30
C ARG A 65 -4.63 6.15 13.43
N ALA A 66 -4.43 6.28 12.12
CA ALA A 66 -5.49 6.68 11.21
C ALA A 66 -6.52 5.55 11.00
N LEU A 67 -6.07 4.30 10.93
CA LEU A 67 -6.96 3.12 10.96
C LEU A 67 -7.78 3.07 12.25
N GLU A 68 -7.11 3.21 13.40
CA GLU A 68 -7.76 3.22 14.72
C GLU A 68 -8.82 4.33 14.82
N SER A 69 -8.53 5.52 14.27
CA SER A 69 -9.45 6.66 14.31
C SER A 69 -10.77 6.44 13.55
N ILE A 70 -10.80 5.46 12.63
CA ILE A 70 -11.99 5.05 11.89
C ILE A 70 -12.54 3.69 12.36
N GLY A 71 -12.04 3.20 13.49
CA GLY A 71 -12.46 1.94 14.10
C GLY A 71 -11.95 0.68 13.40
N TRP A 72 -10.91 0.80 12.58
CA TRP A 72 -10.27 -0.34 11.92
C TRP A 72 -8.99 -0.72 12.64
N LYS A 73 -8.65 -2.01 12.62
CA LYS A 73 -7.37 -2.51 13.09
C LYS A 73 -6.49 -2.86 11.91
N ARG A 74 -5.18 -2.92 12.16
CA ARG A 74 -4.20 -3.34 11.17
C ARG A 74 -4.47 -4.77 10.68
N GLU A 75 -4.97 -5.62 11.57
CA GLU A 75 -5.29 -7.01 11.27
C GLU A 75 -6.56 -7.16 10.43
N ASP A 76 -7.38 -6.12 10.27
CA ASP A 76 -8.61 -6.17 9.45
C ASP A 76 -8.32 -5.90 7.96
N VAL A 77 -7.14 -5.38 7.66
CA VAL A 77 -6.73 -4.90 6.33
C VAL A 77 -5.47 -5.61 5.87
N TYR A 78 -5.10 -5.43 4.59
CA TYR A 78 -3.79 -5.87 4.09
C TYR A 78 -2.94 -4.67 3.70
N ILE A 79 -1.67 -4.64 4.10
CA ILE A 79 -0.76 -3.50 3.89
C ILE A 79 0.48 -3.97 3.14
N THR A 80 0.84 -3.28 2.06
CA THR A 80 2.06 -3.53 1.30
C THR A 80 2.53 -2.28 0.55
N ASN A 81 3.52 -2.42 -0.33
CA ASN A 81 4.09 -1.34 -1.18
C ASN A 81 4.15 -1.77 -2.64
N ILE A 82 4.25 -0.84 -3.60
CA ILE A 82 4.43 -1.21 -5.01
C ILE A 82 5.81 -1.84 -5.28
N VAL A 83 6.83 -1.43 -4.53
CA VAL A 83 8.17 -2.03 -4.50
C VAL A 83 8.36 -2.73 -3.16
N LYS A 84 8.98 -3.91 -3.13
CA LYS A 84 9.04 -4.76 -1.91
C LYS A 84 10.37 -4.76 -1.18
N ARG A 85 11.35 -4.01 -1.65
CA ARG A 85 12.67 -3.88 -1.03
C ARG A 85 13.02 -2.40 -0.95
N ARG A 86 13.72 -2.01 0.11
CA ARG A 86 14.13 -0.61 0.30
C ARG A 86 15.12 -0.17 -0.78
N PRO A 87 14.86 0.93 -1.49
CA PRO A 87 15.86 1.54 -2.38
C PRO A 87 17.07 2.08 -1.60
N PRO A 88 18.29 2.07 -2.19
CA PRO A 88 19.48 2.61 -1.56
C PRO A 88 19.26 4.02 -0.99
N GLU A 89 19.74 4.27 0.22
CA GLU A 89 19.63 5.59 0.88
C GLU A 89 18.18 6.12 1.02
N ASN A 90 17.16 5.25 0.94
CA ASN A 90 15.74 5.63 0.97
C ASN A 90 15.32 6.61 -0.13
N ARG A 91 16.00 6.60 -1.28
CA ARG A 91 15.52 7.32 -2.45
C ARG A 91 14.16 6.78 -2.92
N ASP A 92 13.48 7.56 -3.74
CA ASP A 92 12.31 7.09 -4.48
C ASP A 92 12.70 5.90 -5.40
N PRO A 93 11.79 4.92 -5.63
CA PRO A 93 12.05 3.82 -6.56
C PRO A 93 12.12 4.32 -8.01
N LEU A 94 13.03 3.75 -8.78
CA LEU A 94 13.18 4.04 -10.20
C LEU A 94 12.05 3.38 -11.01
N PRO A 95 11.71 3.91 -12.20
CA PRO A 95 10.67 3.31 -13.06
C PRO A 95 10.87 1.82 -13.33
N GLU A 96 12.11 1.40 -13.59
CA GLU A 96 12.48 -0.01 -13.82
C GLU A 96 12.32 -0.88 -12.57
N GLU A 97 12.52 -0.31 -11.38
CA GLU A 97 12.29 -1.02 -10.12
C GLU A 97 10.80 -1.23 -9.90
N ILE A 98 9.98 -0.20 -10.15
CA ILE A 98 8.53 -0.33 -10.09
C ILE A 98 8.04 -1.39 -11.09
N GLU A 99 8.53 -1.33 -12.33
CA GLU A 99 8.17 -2.29 -13.40
C GLU A 99 8.46 -3.74 -12.98
N ALA A 100 9.64 -4.00 -12.41
CA ALA A 100 10.05 -5.33 -11.99
C ALA A 100 9.10 -5.94 -10.93
N TYR A 101 8.48 -5.13 -10.07
CA TYR A 101 7.56 -5.61 -9.04
C TYR A 101 6.09 -5.67 -9.49
N LYS A 102 5.73 -5.12 -10.67
CA LYS A 102 4.33 -5.06 -11.13
C LYS A 102 3.66 -6.43 -11.18
N PHE A 103 4.36 -7.45 -11.69
CA PHE A 103 3.85 -8.81 -11.78
C PHE A 103 3.43 -9.34 -10.39
N TYR A 104 4.32 -9.22 -9.41
CA TYR A 104 4.05 -9.71 -8.06
C TYR A 104 2.96 -8.92 -7.34
N LEU A 105 2.94 -7.58 -7.51
CA LEU A 105 1.87 -6.77 -6.94
C LEU A 105 0.50 -7.14 -7.54
N ALA A 106 0.44 -7.33 -8.86
CA ALA A 106 -0.78 -7.76 -9.53
C ALA A 106 -1.26 -9.12 -9.00
N LYS A 107 -0.34 -10.07 -8.80
CA LYS A 107 -0.65 -11.37 -8.18
C LYS A 107 -1.14 -11.26 -6.74
N GLN A 108 -0.51 -10.41 -5.92
CA GLN A 108 -1.01 -10.16 -4.55
C GLN A 108 -2.44 -9.60 -4.57
N VAL A 109 -2.72 -8.62 -5.42
CA VAL A 109 -4.06 -8.03 -5.58
C VAL A 109 -5.07 -9.05 -6.10
N GLU A 110 -4.67 -9.91 -7.02
CA GLU A 110 -5.51 -10.99 -7.56
C GLU A 110 -5.87 -12.03 -6.49
N ILE A 111 -4.89 -12.48 -5.69
CA ILE A 111 -5.10 -13.46 -4.61
C ILE A 111 -6.00 -12.89 -3.52
N ILE A 112 -5.72 -11.66 -3.06
CA ILE A 112 -6.49 -11.02 -1.98
C ILE A 112 -7.89 -10.64 -2.47
N ASP A 113 -8.01 -10.24 -3.73
CA ASP A 113 -9.23 -9.73 -4.36
C ASP A 113 -9.96 -8.66 -3.51
N PRO A 114 -9.28 -7.54 -3.15
CA PRO A 114 -9.89 -6.52 -2.30
C PRO A 114 -10.94 -5.73 -3.08
N LYS A 115 -12.01 -5.32 -2.40
CA LYS A 115 -13.04 -4.41 -2.98
C LYS A 115 -12.49 -2.99 -3.13
N LEU A 116 -11.63 -2.57 -2.22
CA LEU A 116 -11.03 -1.25 -2.17
C LEU A 116 -9.50 -1.32 -2.05
N ILE A 117 -8.81 -0.61 -2.94
CA ILE A 117 -7.38 -0.32 -2.82
C ILE A 117 -7.21 1.15 -2.42
N VAL A 118 -6.55 1.37 -1.29
CA VAL A 118 -6.12 2.70 -0.83
C VAL A 118 -4.68 2.91 -1.25
N ALA A 119 -4.48 3.75 -2.27
CA ALA A 119 -3.16 4.02 -2.83
C ALA A 119 -2.51 5.21 -2.11
N LEU A 120 -1.48 4.92 -1.30
CA LEU A 120 -0.80 5.89 -0.44
C LEU A 120 0.33 6.58 -1.21
N GLY A 121 0.15 7.85 -1.54
CA GLY A 121 1.14 8.68 -2.22
C GLY A 121 1.09 8.59 -3.74
N ARG A 122 1.96 9.38 -4.40
CA ARG A 122 1.95 9.52 -5.86
C ARG A 122 2.27 8.22 -6.57
N PHE A 123 3.31 7.50 -6.17
CA PHE A 123 3.78 6.33 -6.90
C PHE A 123 2.78 5.19 -6.87
N ALA A 124 2.24 4.88 -5.70
CA ALA A 124 1.15 3.92 -5.57
C ALA A 124 -0.06 4.35 -6.39
N THR A 125 -0.47 5.62 -6.28
CA THR A 125 -1.60 6.16 -7.06
C THR A 125 -1.37 6.01 -8.56
N ASN A 126 -0.21 6.41 -9.08
CA ASN A 126 0.10 6.39 -10.50
C ASN A 126 0.28 4.97 -11.06
N SER A 127 0.54 3.98 -10.20
CA SER A 127 0.57 2.56 -10.59
C SER A 127 -0.81 2.03 -11.00
N PHE A 128 -1.89 2.62 -10.47
CA PHE A 128 -3.27 2.28 -10.84
C PHE A 128 -3.94 3.35 -11.72
N LEU A 129 -3.62 4.62 -11.48
CA LEU A 129 -4.24 5.80 -12.10
C LEU A 129 -3.15 6.71 -12.70
N PRO A 130 -2.64 6.41 -13.91
CA PRO A 130 -1.47 7.09 -14.46
C PRO A 130 -1.61 8.62 -14.58
N THR A 131 -2.83 9.13 -14.77
CA THR A 131 -3.11 10.57 -14.96
C THR A 131 -3.54 11.30 -13.67
N ALA A 132 -3.65 10.57 -12.55
CA ALA A 132 -4.06 11.14 -11.28
C ALA A 132 -2.94 11.98 -10.65
N LYS A 133 -3.33 13.03 -9.94
CA LYS A 133 -2.43 13.91 -9.19
C LYS A 133 -2.86 13.92 -7.74
N ILE A 134 -1.95 13.56 -6.82
CA ILE A 134 -2.32 13.43 -5.40
C ILE A 134 -2.90 14.72 -4.79
N THR A 135 -2.41 15.87 -5.23
CA THR A 135 -2.90 17.19 -4.79
C THR A 135 -4.34 17.48 -5.23
N ARG A 136 -4.79 16.88 -6.35
CA ARG A 136 -6.13 17.08 -6.94
C ARG A 136 -7.09 15.96 -6.58
N ASP A 137 -6.59 14.73 -6.48
CA ASP A 137 -7.42 13.51 -6.54
C ASP A 137 -7.44 12.72 -5.23
N GLN A 138 -6.68 13.14 -4.20
CA GLN A 138 -6.77 12.50 -2.88
C GLN A 138 -8.21 12.49 -2.34
N GLY A 139 -8.63 11.35 -1.80
CA GLY A 139 -9.96 11.14 -1.21
C GLY A 139 -11.11 11.05 -2.23
N LYS A 140 -10.83 11.05 -3.54
CA LYS A 140 -11.81 10.70 -4.58
C LYS A 140 -11.84 9.19 -4.81
N VAL A 141 -12.98 8.69 -5.28
CA VAL A 141 -13.17 7.27 -5.60
C VAL A 141 -13.09 7.10 -7.11
N PHE A 142 -12.30 6.12 -7.54
CA PHE A 142 -12.18 5.69 -8.94
C PHE A 142 -12.56 4.22 -9.04
N LYS A 143 -13.04 3.79 -10.22
CA LYS A 143 -13.31 2.37 -10.50
C LYS A 143 -12.31 1.86 -11.53
N LEU A 144 -11.65 0.74 -11.23
CA LEU A 144 -10.68 0.09 -12.11
C LEU A 144 -10.75 -1.42 -11.94
N GLY A 145 -11.00 -2.16 -13.04
CA GLY A 145 -10.99 -3.63 -13.02
C GLY A 145 -11.92 -4.24 -11.96
N GLY A 146 -13.13 -3.67 -11.80
CA GLY A 146 -14.11 -4.12 -10.80
C GLY A 146 -13.83 -3.67 -9.36
N ARG A 147 -12.73 -2.97 -9.10
CA ARG A 147 -12.31 -2.51 -7.77
C ARG A 147 -12.42 -1.00 -7.62
N LEU A 148 -12.55 -0.55 -6.39
CA LEU A 148 -12.45 0.87 -6.04
C LEU A 148 -10.99 1.21 -5.77
N ILE A 149 -10.53 2.34 -6.30
CA ILE A 149 -9.21 2.91 -6.02
C ILE A 149 -9.42 4.28 -5.36
N VAL A 150 -8.81 4.49 -4.20
CA VAL A 150 -8.84 5.77 -3.48
C VAL A 150 -7.41 6.26 -3.26
N PRO A 151 -6.97 7.30 -3.99
CA PRO A 151 -5.71 7.96 -3.72
C PRO A 151 -5.75 8.65 -2.35
N VAL A 152 -4.69 8.51 -1.56
CA VAL A 152 -4.54 9.19 -0.27
C VAL A 152 -3.10 9.69 -0.15
N LEU A 153 -2.89 10.83 0.52
CA LEU A 153 -1.53 11.30 0.79
C LEU A 153 -0.68 10.22 1.46
N HIS A 154 0.60 10.14 1.12
CA HIS A 154 1.50 9.22 1.82
C HIS A 154 1.65 9.65 3.29
N PRO A 155 1.64 8.74 4.27
CA PRO A 155 1.77 9.10 5.69
C PRO A 155 3.03 9.92 6.01
N ALA A 156 4.17 9.61 5.35
CA ALA A 156 5.39 10.42 5.50
C ALA A 156 5.23 11.87 5.01
N ALA A 157 4.37 12.11 4.01
CA ALA A 157 4.05 13.45 3.56
C ALA A 157 3.11 14.19 4.53
N ALA A 158 2.14 13.47 5.10
CA ALA A 158 1.24 14.02 6.11
C ALA A 158 1.97 14.50 7.37
N LEU A 159 3.08 13.84 7.75
CA LEU A 159 3.93 14.24 8.88
C LEU A 159 4.68 15.58 8.68
N ARG A 160 4.71 16.14 7.47
CA ARG A 160 5.46 17.38 7.18
C ARG A 160 4.75 18.66 7.58
N GLY A 161 3.45 18.61 7.92
CA GLY A 161 2.72 19.80 8.34
C GLY A 161 1.27 19.54 8.70
N THR A 162 0.68 20.45 9.48
CA THR A 162 -0.69 20.34 9.99
C THR A 162 -1.74 20.26 8.89
N GLY A 163 -1.61 21.07 7.83
CA GLY A 163 -2.52 21.02 6.68
C GLY A 163 -2.52 19.66 5.96
N ALA A 164 -1.33 19.09 5.74
CA ALA A 164 -1.19 17.78 5.11
C ALA A 164 -1.71 16.65 6.02
N MET A 165 -1.49 16.76 7.33
CA MET A 165 -2.05 15.85 8.33
C MET A 165 -3.58 15.84 8.29
N ASN A 166 -4.21 17.02 8.28
CA ASN A 166 -5.67 17.11 8.26
C ASN A 166 -6.26 16.49 6.98
N GLN A 167 -5.67 16.79 5.82
CA GLN A 167 -6.10 16.20 4.53
C GLN A 167 -6.00 14.67 4.51
N PHE A 168 -4.91 14.14 5.09
CA PHE A 168 -4.72 12.70 5.25
C PHE A 168 -5.82 12.08 6.12
N LEU A 169 -6.06 12.62 7.31
CA LEU A 169 -7.09 12.12 8.22
C LEU A 169 -8.51 12.27 7.64
N ASP A 170 -8.80 13.35 6.94
CA ASP A 170 -10.09 13.56 6.27
C ASP A 170 -10.34 12.56 5.13
N SER A 171 -9.28 12.08 4.48
CA SER A 171 -9.39 10.99 3.51
C SER A 171 -9.73 9.67 4.20
N PHE A 172 -9.14 9.37 5.36
CA PHE A 172 -9.43 8.17 6.13
C PHE A 172 -10.88 8.12 6.60
N LYS A 173 -11.44 9.23 7.10
CA LYS A 173 -12.85 9.32 7.54
C LYS A 173 -13.86 8.88 6.47
N LYS A 174 -13.50 8.98 5.19
CA LYS A 174 -14.37 8.59 4.06
C LYS A 174 -14.35 7.08 3.79
N LEU A 175 -13.28 6.37 4.16
CA LEU A 175 -13.08 4.96 3.78
C LEU A 175 -14.22 4.05 4.27
N PRO A 176 -14.70 4.11 5.54
CA PRO A 176 -15.80 3.26 5.97
C PRO A 176 -17.11 3.52 5.22
N ILE A 177 -17.34 4.77 4.79
CA ILE A 177 -18.53 5.15 4.01
C ILE A 177 -18.43 4.58 2.60
N ILE A 178 -17.24 4.60 2.00
CA ILE A 178 -16.99 4.07 0.66
C ILE A 178 -17.22 2.55 0.64
N VAL A 179 -16.65 1.83 1.62
CA VAL A 179 -16.84 0.38 1.75
C VAL A 179 -18.32 0.02 1.91
N LYS A 180 -19.04 0.69 2.84
CA LYS A 180 -20.46 0.42 3.10
C LYS A 180 -21.41 0.69 1.92
N ARG A 181 -21.04 1.52 0.95
CA ARG A 181 -21.91 1.88 -0.19
C ARG A 181 -21.86 0.86 -1.33
N GLU A 182 -20.88 -0.04 -1.30
CA GLU A 182 -20.64 -1.02 -2.37
C GLU A 182 -20.76 -2.47 -1.83
N LEU A 183 -21.22 -2.61 -0.57
CA LEU A 183 -21.75 -3.84 0.06
C LEU A 183 -23.27 -3.76 0.15
#